data_AF-A0A966B655-F1
#
_entry.id   AF-A0A966B655-F1
#
_cell.length_a   1.000
_cell.length_b   1.000
_cell.length_c   1.000
_cell.angle_alpha   90.00
_cell.angle_beta   90.00
_cell.angle_gamma   90.00
#
_symmetry.space_group_name_H-M   'P 1'
#
loop_
_entity.id
_entity.type
_entity.pdbx_description
1 polymer ?
#
loop_
_entity_poly.entity_id
_entity_poly.type
_entity_poly.pdbx_seq_one_letter_code
_entity_poly.pdbx_strand_id
1 'polypeptide(L)'
;MSHDHDHDDSGDHGHSHYDSPASRRARSSFEVRAMALEAALVENGVLTTDAIDAFVDIMEHRFGPHHGARAVAKAWSDPGFKQRLLADANAALTDLGIGGTEGNVRVVENTDDIHNMVVCTLCSCYPWPLLGLPPTWYKDYAYRSRAVLEPRSVLKEFGVEIDPDVRIAVWDSSAEVRYFVLPQRPSGTEHMSEDELAVLVDRNSMIGTGVVPAPA
;
A
#
# COMPACT_ATOMS: atom_id res chain seq x y z
N MET A 1 0.59 -11.45 68.12
CA MET A 1 1.65 -10.79 67.32
C MET A 1 1.49 -11.34 65.92
N SER A 2 0.77 -10.58 65.10
CA SER A 2 0.34 -10.90 63.75
C SER A 2 1.51 -10.75 62.77
N HIS A 3 1.64 -11.72 61.87
CA HIS A 3 2.48 -11.62 60.68
C HIS A 3 1.64 -11.06 59.54
N ASP A 4 1.93 -9.84 59.11
CA ASP A 4 1.43 -9.29 57.86
C ASP A 4 2.49 -9.47 56.77
N HIS A 5 2.09 -10.12 55.69
CA HIS A 5 2.83 -10.23 54.45
C HIS A 5 2.46 -9.03 53.57
N ASP A 6 3.40 -8.12 53.36
CA ASP A 6 3.29 -7.08 52.34
C ASP A 6 3.50 -7.73 50.97
N HIS A 7 2.44 -7.73 50.15
CA HIS A 7 2.52 -8.04 48.73
C HIS A 7 2.83 -6.76 47.96
N ASP A 8 4.00 -6.74 47.32
CA ASP A 8 4.35 -5.84 46.21
C ASP A 8 3.33 -6.01 45.09
N ASP A 9 2.58 -4.95 44.79
CA ASP A 9 1.76 -4.84 43.57
C ASP A 9 2.42 -3.78 42.68
N SER A 10 3.41 -4.20 41.91
CA SER A 10 4.01 -3.40 40.84
C SER A 10 3.04 -3.40 39.66
N GLY A 11 2.09 -2.47 39.69
CA GLY A 11 1.18 -2.19 38.58
C GLY A 11 1.96 -1.78 37.33
N ASP A 12 2.02 -2.68 36.36
CA ASP A 12 2.48 -2.41 35.00
C ASP A 12 1.43 -1.50 34.32
N HIS A 13 1.68 -0.20 34.37
CA HIS A 13 0.86 0.78 33.68
C HIS A 13 1.15 0.70 32.19
N GLY A 14 0.38 -0.14 31.47
CA GLY A 14 0.32 -0.15 30.02
C GLY A 14 0.16 1.27 29.49
N HIS A 15 1.24 1.81 28.90
CA HIS A 15 1.24 3.13 28.32
C HIS A 15 0.25 3.17 27.15
N SER A 16 -0.90 3.80 27.34
CA SER A 16 -1.84 3.98 26.24
C SER A 16 -1.20 4.87 25.16
N HIS A 17 -1.29 4.48 23.90
CA HIS A 17 -0.79 5.26 22.75
C HIS A 17 -1.45 6.65 22.61
N TYR A 18 -2.45 6.94 23.45
CA TYR A 18 -3.17 8.20 23.52
C TYR A 18 -2.47 9.29 24.35
N ASP A 19 -1.37 8.97 25.05
CA ASP A 19 -0.62 9.90 25.93
C ASP A 19 0.62 10.53 25.27
N SER A 20 0.66 10.59 23.94
CA SER A 20 1.75 11.30 23.25
C SER A 20 1.67 12.82 23.47
N PRO A 21 2.79 13.57 23.35
CA PRO A 21 2.84 15.03 23.51
C PRO A 21 1.91 15.83 22.57
N ALA A 22 1.33 15.19 21.55
CA ALA A 22 0.28 15.73 20.68
C ALA A 22 -1.09 15.87 21.38
N SER A 23 -1.27 15.33 22.60
CA SER A 23 -2.53 15.32 23.36
C SER A 23 -3.01 16.68 23.90
N ARG A 24 -2.31 17.80 23.59
CA ARG A 24 -2.71 19.15 24.05
C ARG A 24 -3.91 19.74 23.30
N ARG A 25 -4.36 19.10 22.23
CA ARG A 25 -5.57 19.52 21.50
C ARG A 25 -6.79 18.81 22.08
N ALA A 26 -7.91 19.53 22.18
CA ALA A 26 -9.19 18.88 22.43
C ALA A 26 -9.47 17.83 21.35
N ARG A 27 -9.70 16.58 21.80
CA ARG A 27 -10.03 15.46 20.91
C ARG A 27 -11.31 15.75 20.15
N SER A 28 -11.33 15.39 18.87
CA SER A 28 -12.50 15.45 18.01
C SER A 28 -13.54 14.40 18.41
N SER A 29 -14.78 14.58 17.96
CA SER A 29 -15.85 13.59 18.18
C SER A 29 -15.59 12.25 17.47
N PHE A 30 -14.70 12.19 16.48
CA PHE A 30 -14.28 10.94 15.85
C PHE A 30 -13.28 10.18 16.74
N GLU A 31 -12.28 10.88 17.28
CA GLU A 31 -11.30 10.28 18.20
C GLU A 31 -11.99 9.74 19.45
N VAL A 32 -12.88 10.52 20.07
CA VAL A 32 -13.62 10.07 21.27
C VAL A 32 -14.46 8.83 20.98
N ARG A 33 -15.12 8.75 19.82
CA ARG A 33 -15.91 7.57 19.45
C ARG A 33 -15.05 6.35 19.15
N ALA A 34 -13.89 6.53 18.51
CA ALA A 34 -12.96 5.43 18.25
C ALA A 34 -12.42 4.84 19.57
N MET A 35 -11.98 5.70 20.49
CA MET A 35 -11.53 5.28 21.82
C MET A 35 -12.62 4.57 22.62
N ALA A 36 -13.86 5.08 22.58
CA ALA A 36 -14.98 4.44 23.27
C ALA A 36 -15.31 3.06 22.69
N LEU A 37 -15.23 2.88 21.37
CA LEU A 37 -15.43 1.59 20.72
C LEU A 37 -14.31 0.60 21.08
N GLU A 38 -13.05 1.04 21.04
CA GLU A 38 -11.91 0.23 21.47
C GLU A 38 -12.09 -0.25 22.91
N ALA A 39 -12.35 0.68 23.85
CA ALA A 39 -12.55 0.35 25.25
C ALA A 39 -13.68 -0.68 25.45
N ALA A 40 -14.81 -0.50 24.76
CA ALA A 40 -15.93 -1.45 24.83
C ALA A 40 -15.55 -2.84 24.30
N LEU A 41 -14.78 -2.94 23.21
CA LEU A 41 -14.35 -4.22 22.65
C LEU A 41 -13.30 -4.93 23.53
N VAL A 42 -12.41 -4.16 24.17
CA VAL A 42 -11.45 -4.68 25.15
C VAL A 42 -12.16 -5.21 26.40
N GLU A 43 -13.08 -4.42 26.98
CA GLU A 43 -13.84 -4.81 28.18
C GLU A 43 -14.64 -6.11 27.96
N ASN A 44 -15.14 -6.31 26.74
CA ASN A 44 -15.87 -7.52 26.36
C ASN A 44 -14.96 -8.69 25.90
N GLY A 45 -13.64 -8.54 25.95
CA GLY A 45 -12.69 -9.59 25.59
C GLY A 45 -12.67 -9.96 24.09
N VAL A 46 -13.13 -9.06 23.21
CA VAL A 46 -13.16 -9.28 21.75
C VAL A 46 -11.78 -9.04 21.12
N LEU A 47 -11.01 -8.10 21.67
CA LEU A 47 -9.65 -7.78 21.25
C LEU A 47 -8.81 -7.30 22.43
N THR A 48 -7.50 -7.15 22.22
CA THR A 48 -6.57 -6.52 23.18
C THR A 48 -5.95 -5.27 22.56
N THR A 49 -5.48 -4.34 23.40
CA THR A 49 -4.70 -3.19 22.95
C THR A 49 -3.42 -3.63 22.25
N ASP A 50 -2.72 -4.64 22.78
CA ASP A 50 -1.52 -5.20 22.16
C ASP A 50 -1.76 -5.73 20.74
N ALA A 51 -2.95 -6.26 20.46
CA ALA A 51 -3.32 -6.71 19.12
C ALA A 51 -3.54 -5.54 18.16
N ILE A 52 -4.09 -4.42 18.63
CA ILE A 52 -4.20 -3.19 17.84
C ILE A 52 -2.82 -2.63 17.54
N ASP A 53 -1.95 -2.57 18.55
CA ASP A 53 -0.59 -2.04 18.42
C ASP A 53 0.25 -2.86 17.45
N ALA A 54 0.17 -4.19 17.54
CA ALA A 54 0.82 -5.09 16.59
C ALA A 54 0.30 -4.86 15.16
N PHE A 55 -0.99 -4.61 14.99
CA PHE A 55 -1.57 -4.33 13.67
C PHE A 55 -1.10 -2.97 13.12
N VAL A 56 -1.03 -1.94 13.97
CA VAL A 56 -0.49 -0.62 13.60
C VAL A 56 0.98 -0.74 13.18
N ASP A 57 1.81 -1.44 13.96
CA ASP A 57 3.22 -1.67 13.63
C ASP A 57 3.41 -2.36 12.28
N ILE A 58 2.61 -3.40 12.00
CA ILE A 58 2.62 -4.09 10.71
C ILE A 58 2.32 -3.10 9.57
N MET A 59 1.29 -2.27 9.74
CA MET A 59 0.87 -1.32 8.70
C MET A 59 1.84 -0.18 8.48
N GLU A 60 2.48 0.33 9.53
CA GLU A 60 3.39 1.47 9.47
C GLU A 60 4.80 1.08 9.03
N HIS A 61 5.29 -0.09 9.46
CA HIS A 61 6.70 -0.45 9.30
C HIS A 61 6.95 -1.63 8.36
N ARG A 62 5.99 -2.55 8.20
CA ARG A 62 6.21 -3.77 7.41
C ARG A 62 5.63 -3.71 6.01
N PHE A 63 4.51 -3.02 5.82
CA PHE A 63 3.93 -2.83 4.49
C PHE A 63 4.30 -1.48 3.90
N GLY A 64 4.74 -1.48 2.64
CA GLY A 64 5.05 -0.24 1.96
C GLY A 64 5.45 -0.43 0.50
N PRO A 65 5.47 0.68 -0.26
CA PRO A 65 5.75 0.66 -1.70
C PRO A 65 7.15 0.16 -2.07
N HIS A 66 8.09 0.12 -1.11
CA HIS A 66 9.43 -0.42 -1.35
C HIS A 66 9.43 -1.91 -1.74
N HIS A 67 8.44 -2.69 -1.30
CA HIS A 67 8.25 -4.07 -1.76
C HIS A 67 7.90 -4.13 -3.25
N GLY A 68 6.95 -3.31 -3.70
CA GLY A 68 6.60 -3.18 -5.10
C GLY A 68 7.78 -2.71 -5.95
N ALA A 69 8.50 -1.69 -5.48
CA ALA A 69 9.67 -1.16 -6.17
C ALA A 69 10.75 -2.23 -6.39
N ARG A 70 11.03 -3.06 -5.38
CA ARG A 70 11.94 -4.20 -5.48
C ARG A 70 11.45 -5.24 -6.51
N ALA A 71 10.16 -5.56 -6.51
CA ALA A 71 9.59 -6.50 -7.48
C ALA A 71 9.68 -5.98 -8.93
N VAL A 72 9.43 -4.68 -9.14
CA VAL A 72 9.56 -4.01 -10.45
C VAL A 72 11.02 -4.02 -10.91
N ALA A 73 11.95 -3.57 -10.06
CA ALA A 73 13.37 -3.52 -10.39
C ALA A 73 13.93 -4.90 -10.74
N LYS A 74 13.51 -5.93 -9.99
CA LYS A 74 13.85 -7.32 -10.30
C LYS A 74 13.27 -7.76 -11.65
N ALA A 75 12.01 -7.43 -11.94
CA ALA A 75 11.41 -7.75 -13.24
C ALA A 75 12.09 -7.03 -14.42
N TRP A 76 12.61 -5.83 -14.21
CA TRP A 76 13.40 -5.12 -15.23
C TRP A 76 14.79 -5.70 -15.45
N SER A 77 15.37 -6.34 -14.43
CA SER A 77 16.74 -6.88 -14.46
C SER A 77 16.80 -8.37 -14.79
N ASP A 78 15.75 -9.12 -14.48
CA ASP A 78 15.65 -10.57 -14.65
C ASP A 78 14.42 -10.93 -15.51
N PRO A 79 14.60 -11.15 -16.83
CA PRO A 79 13.52 -11.55 -17.72
C PRO A 79 12.81 -12.84 -17.30
N GLY A 80 13.51 -13.77 -16.66
CA GLY A 80 12.93 -15.01 -16.17
C GLY A 80 12.01 -14.77 -14.98
N PHE A 81 12.41 -13.90 -14.05
CA PHE A 81 11.53 -13.44 -12.97
C PHE A 81 10.32 -12.68 -13.52
N LYS A 82 10.50 -11.78 -14.49
CA LYS A 82 9.39 -11.06 -15.13
C LYS A 82 8.35 -12.01 -15.71
N GLN A 83 8.78 -13.04 -16.44
CA GLN A 83 7.87 -14.05 -16.99
C GLN A 83 7.09 -14.78 -15.89
N ARG A 84 7.75 -15.19 -14.80
CA ARG A 84 7.08 -15.82 -13.65
C ARG A 84 6.09 -14.88 -12.98
N LEU A 85 6.48 -13.62 -12.76
CA LEU A 85 5.65 -12.59 -12.14
C LEU A 85 4.36 -12.31 -12.94
N LEU A 86 4.44 -12.28 -14.27
CA LEU A 86 3.28 -12.06 -15.15
C LEU A 86 2.38 -13.30 -15.26
N ALA A 87 2.95 -14.50 -15.12
CA ALA A 87 2.21 -15.76 -15.19
C ALA A 87 1.50 -16.10 -13.86
N ASP A 88 2.21 -15.98 -12.74
CA ASP A 88 1.71 -16.21 -11.38
C ASP A 88 2.41 -15.26 -10.40
N ALA A 89 1.80 -14.09 -10.21
CA ALA A 89 2.34 -13.05 -9.35
C ALA A 89 2.46 -13.52 -7.90
N ASN A 90 1.50 -14.30 -7.40
CA ASN A 90 1.48 -14.73 -6.01
C ASN A 90 2.66 -15.65 -5.69
N ALA A 91 2.92 -16.63 -6.57
CA ALA A 91 4.08 -17.51 -6.44
C ALA A 91 5.40 -16.72 -6.54
N ALA A 92 5.54 -15.87 -7.55
CA ALA A 92 6.77 -15.09 -7.76
C ALA A 92 7.07 -14.10 -6.62
N LEU A 93 6.04 -13.50 -6.04
CA LEU A 93 6.18 -12.59 -4.89
C LEU A 93 6.48 -13.34 -3.59
N THR A 94 5.94 -14.55 -3.43
CA THR A 94 6.26 -15.43 -2.29
C THR A 94 7.74 -15.77 -2.26
N ASP A 95 8.37 -16.01 -3.42
CA ASP A 95 9.83 -16.23 -3.53
C ASP A 95 10.64 -15.03 -3.03
N LEU A 96 10.07 -13.82 -3.06
CA LEU A 96 10.67 -12.59 -2.52
C LEU A 96 10.29 -12.34 -1.06
N GLY A 97 9.55 -13.25 -0.41
CA GLY A 97 9.00 -13.06 0.93
C GLY A 97 7.93 -11.97 0.99
N ILE A 98 7.28 -11.64 -0.13
CA ILE A 98 6.21 -10.64 -0.21
C ILE A 98 4.88 -11.37 -0.26
N GLY A 99 4.04 -11.15 0.74
CA GLY A 99 2.70 -11.73 0.83
C GLY A 99 1.93 -11.19 2.03
N GLY A 100 0.68 -11.63 2.19
CA GLY A 100 -0.18 -11.22 3.28
C GLY A 100 -1.61 -10.93 2.85
N THR A 101 -2.37 -10.31 3.74
CA THR A 101 -3.75 -9.85 3.49
C THR A 101 -3.80 -8.92 2.29
N GLU A 102 -4.89 -8.93 1.53
CA GLU A 102 -5.02 -8.19 0.27
C GLU A 102 -3.92 -8.55 -0.75
N GLY A 103 -3.45 -9.80 -0.72
CA GLY A 103 -2.29 -10.28 -1.47
C GLY A 103 -2.60 -11.13 -2.71
N ASN A 104 -3.85 -11.24 -3.16
CA ASN A 104 -4.19 -11.99 -4.38
C ASN A 104 -3.90 -11.14 -5.63
N VAL A 105 -2.63 -11.09 -6.00
CA VAL A 105 -2.09 -10.11 -6.96
C VAL A 105 -2.26 -10.58 -8.40
N ARG A 106 -2.61 -9.64 -9.28
CA ARG A 106 -2.43 -9.77 -10.73
C ARG A 106 -1.60 -8.60 -11.25
N VAL A 107 -0.49 -8.90 -11.90
CA VAL A 107 0.35 -7.88 -12.52
C VAL A 107 -0.19 -7.52 -13.90
N VAL A 108 -0.24 -6.22 -14.20
CA VAL A 108 -0.62 -5.67 -15.50
C VAL A 108 0.55 -4.84 -16.03
N GLU A 109 1.10 -5.23 -17.18
CA GLU A 109 2.32 -4.66 -17.72
C GLU A 109 2.03 -3.48 -18.64
N ASN A 110 2.70 -2.36 -18.39
CA ASN A 110 2.74 -1.25 -19.34
C ASN A 110 3.68 -1.58 -20.50
N THR A 111 3.26 -1.21 -21.70
CA THR A 111 3.98 -1.42 -22.96
C THR A 111 3.92 -0.14 -23.79
N ASP A 112 4.65 -0.09 -24.90
CA ASP A 112 4.61 1.06 -25.82
C ASP A 112 3.19 1.37 -26.32
N ASP A 113 2.30 0.37 -26.38
CA ASP A 113 0.91 0.54 -26.82
C ASP A 113 -0.13 0.66 -25.69
N ILE A 114 0.23 0.35 -24.43
CA ILE A 114 -0.73 0.21 -23.32
C ILE A 114 -0.18 0.82 -22.02
N HIS A 115 -0.94 1.76 -21.45
CA HIS A 115 -0.75 2.27 -20.10
C HIS A 115 -1.86 1.75 -19.18
N ASN A 116 -1.50 1.02 -18.13
CA ASN A 116 -2.45 0.50 -17.15
C ASN A 116 -2.63 1.47 -15.99
N MET A 117 -3.84 1.53 -15.46
CA MET A 117 -4.21 2.36 -14.31
C MET A 117 -5.17 1.57 -13.41
N VAL A 118 -4.96 1.61 -12.10
CA VAL A 118 -5.76 0.81 -11.14
C VAL A 118 -6.66 1.71 -10.29
N VAL A 119 -7.89 1.28 -10.08
CA VAL A 119 -8.87 1.93 -9.20
C VAL A 119 -9.70 0.89 -8.45
N CYS A 120 -10.36 1.30 -7.38
CA CYS A 120 -11.45 0.57 -6.77
C CYS A 120 -12.65 1.52 -6.66
N THR A 121 -13.56 1.46 -7.63
CA THR A 121 -14.66 2.43 -7.71
C THR A 121 -15.60 2.33 -6.49
N LEU A 122 -15.79 1.11 -5.96
CA LEU A 122 -16.73 0.84 -4.87
C LEU A 122 -16.20 1.20 -3.49
N CYS A 123 -14.90 1.12 -3.25
CA CYS A 123 -14.31 1.42 -1.95
C CYS A 123 -12.83 1.82 -2.05
N SER A 124 -11.91 0.88 -1.85
CA SER A 124 -10.47 1.13 -1.71
C SER A 124 -9.59 -0.13 -1.79
N CYS A 125 -10.06 -1.20 -2.44
CA CYS A 125 -9.28 -2.44 -2.62
C CYS A 125 -7.90 -2.15 -3.22
N TYR A 126 -6.84 -2.68 -2.61
CA TYR A 126 -5.46 -2.25 -2.91
C TYR A 126 -4.44 -3.33 -2.51
N PRO A 127 -3.33 -3.55 -3.26
CA PRO A 127 -2.38 -4.62 -2.96
C PRO A 127 -1.45 -4.25 -1.77
N TRP A 128 -1.93 -4.43 -0.54
CA TRP A 128 -1.21 -3.99 0.67
C TRP A 128 0.21 -4.56 0.79
N PRO A 129 0.49 -5.85 0.50
CA PRO A 129 1.84 -6.39 0.64
C PRO A 129 2.88 -5.70 -0.25
N LEU A 130 2.44 -5.13 -1.38
CA LEU A 130 3.31 -4.45 -2.35
C LEU A 130 3.37 -2.95 -2.17
N LEU A 131 2.25 -2.33 -1.81
CA LEU A 131 2.08 -0.88 -1.90
C LEU A 131 1.75 -0.19 -0.57
N GLY A 132 1.57 -0.95 0.51
CA GLY A 132 1.09 -0.45 1.79
C GLY A 132 -0.39 -0.08 1.76
N LEU A 133 -0.83 0.73 2.73
CA LEU A 133 -2.20 1.25 2.74
C LEU A 133 -2.42 2.26 1.62
N PRO A 134 -3.61 2.28 0.99
CA PRO A 134 -3.90 3.21 -0.10
C PRO A 134 -3.85 4.67 0.39
N PRO A 135 -3.25 5.58 -0.41
CA PRO A 135 -3.21 7.00 -0.07
C PRO A 135 -4.62 7.60 -0.06
N THR A 136 -4.80 8.73 0.63
CA THR A 136 -6.11 9.37 0.79
C THR A 136 -6.79 9.66 -0.55
N TRP A 137 -6.05 10.16 -1.53
CA TRP A 137 -6.61 10.48 -2.86
C TRP A 137 -7.16 9.26 -3.59
N TYR A 138 -6.59 8.06 -3.38
CA TYR A 138 -7.06 6.83 -4.02
C TYR A 138 -8.47 6.45 -3.52
N LYS A 139 -8.74 6.77 -2.25
CA LYS A 139 -10.02 6.51 -1.57
C LYS A 139 -11.07 7.59 -1.84
N ASP A 140 -10.65 8.72 -2.41
CA ASP A 140 -11.49 9.89 -2.65
C ASP A 140 -12.48 9.64 -3.80
N TYR A 141 -13.68 10.21 -3.68
CA TYR A 141 -14.69 10.19 -4.74
C TYR A 141 -14.19 10.81 -6.04
N ALA A 142 -13.36 11.86 -5.94
CA ALA A 142 -12.78 12.52 -7.11
C ALA A 142 -12.00 11.53 -7.99
N TYR A 143 -11.15 10.70 -7.39
CA TYR A 143 -10.42 9.67 -8.14
C TYR A 143 -11.35 8.54 -8.59
N ARG A 144 -12.10 7.96 -7.65
CA ARG A 144 -12.87 6.74 -7.86
C ARG A 144 -13.98 6.87 -8.90
N SER A 145 -14.61 8.03 -9.00
CA SER A 145 -15.68 8.26 -9.97
C SER A 145 -15.17 8.60 -11.37
N ARG A 146 -14.00 9.24 -11.48
CA ARG A 146 -13.48 9.79 -12.74
C ARG A 146 -12.49 8.86 -13.45
N ALA A 147 -11.72 8.07 -12.71
CA ALA A 147 -10.69 7.20 -13.28
C ALA A 147 -11.24 6.24 -14.36
N VAL A 148 -12.48 5.77 -14.22
CA VAL A 148 -13.13 4.86 -15.19
C VAL A 148 -13.86 5.57 -16.34
N LEU A 149 -14.05 6.89 -16.26
CA LEU A 149 -14.79 7.67 -17.26
C LEU A 149 -13.87 8.53 -18.12
N GLU A 150 -12.90 9.18 -17.48
CA GLU A 150 -11.98 10.13 -18.12
C GLU A 150 -10.53 9.94 -17.63
N PRO A 151 -9.95 8.73 -17.79
CA PRO A 151 -8.63 8.42 -17.26
C PRO A 151 -7.53 9.36 -17.74
N ARG A 152 -7.56 9.81 -19.02
CA ARG A 152 -6.58 10.78 -19.54
C ARG A 152 -6.63 12.11 -18.78
N SER A 153 -7.82 12.65 -18.50
CA SER A 153 -7.99 13.88 -17.73
C SER A 153 -7.44 13.73 -16.31
N VAL A 154 -7.74 12.59 -15.66
CA VAL A 154 -7.24 12.30 -14.31
C VAL A 154 -5.72 12.19 -14.29
N LEU A 155 -5.11 11.48 -15.25
CA LEU A 155 -3.65 11.37 -15.36
C LEU A 155 -2.98 12.73 -15.57
N LYS A 156 -3.58 13.60 -16.39
CA LYS A 156 -3.08 14.96 -16.59
C LYS A 156 -3.06 15.78 -15.30
N GLU A 157 -4.01 15.59 -14.39
CA GLU A 157 -4.01 16.23 -13.06
C GLU A 157 -2.88 15.72 -12.15
N PHE A 158 -2.41 14.48 -12.37
CA PHE A 158 -1.19 13.96 -11.75
C PHE A 158 0.09 14.40 -12.48
N GLY A 159 -0.01 15.21 -13.54
CA GLY A 159 1.12 15.64 -14.36
C GLY A 159 1.61 14.60 -15.37
N VAL A 160 0.80 13.56 -15.64
CA VAL A 160 1.11 12.50 -16.59
C VAL A 160 0.33 12.71 -17.88
N GLU A 161 1.05 12.97 -18.97
CA GLU A 161 0.48 13.04 -20.32
C GLU A 161 0.79 11.73 -21.04
N ILE A 162 -0.26 10.99 -21.41
CA ILE A 162 -0.15 9.75 -22.18
C ILE A 162 -0.51 10.05 -23.63
N ASP A 163 0.37 9.63 -24.55
CA ASP A 163 0.17 9.82 -25.98
C ASP A 163 -1.23 9.33 -26.42
N PRO A 164 -1.93 10.07 -27.31
CA PRO A 164 -3.26 9.70 -27.78
C PRO A 164 -3.36 8.29 -28.35
N ASP A 165 -2.30 7.78 -28.98
CA ASP A 165 -2.24 6.47 -29.63
C ASP A 165 -2.01 5.33 -28.62
N VAL A 166 -1.47 5.63 -27.44
CA VAL A 166 -1.29 4.68 -26.34
C VAL A 166 -2.64 4.44 -25.66
N ARG A 167 -3.11 3.19 -25.66
CA ARG A 167 -4.37 2.82 -24.99
C ARG A 167 -4.21 2.90 -23.48
N ILE A 168 -5.18 3.52 -22.79
CA ILE A 168 -5.27 3.39 -21.33
C ILE A 168 -6.22 2.26 -20.95
N ALA A 169 -5.71 1.29 -20.19
CA ALA A 169 -6.48 0.21 -19.62
C ALA A 169 -6.71 0.46 -18.12
N VAL A 170 -7.96 0.75 -17.75
CA VAL A 170 -8.35 0.97 -16.36
C VAL A 170 -8.84 -0.33 -15.75
N TRP A 171 -8.22 -0.73 -14.64
CA TRP A 171 -8.54 -1.95 -13.90
C TRP A 171 -9.29 -1.60 -12.61
N ASP A 172 -10.58 -1.89 -12.60
CA ASP A 172 -11.41 -1.73 -11.41
C ASP A 172 -11.33 -2.99 -10.51
N SER A 173 -10.81 -2.81 -9.31
CA SER A 173 -10.63 -3.85 -8.29
C SER A 173 -11.97 -4.17 -7.61
N SER A 174 -12.87 -4.76 -8.38
CA SER A 174 -14.27 -5.05 -8.05
C SER A 174 -14.50 -6.45 -7.44
N ALA A 175 -13.45 -7.25 -7.31
CA ALA A 175 -13.48 -8.60 -6.76
C ALA A 175 -12.22 -8.85 -5.90
N GLU A 176 -11.87 -10.09 -5.64
CA GLU A 176 -10.73 -10.47 -4.80
C GLU A 176 -9.36 -10.27 -5.47
N VAL A 177 -9.30 -9.89 -6.75
CA VAL A 177 -8.05 -9.60 -7.44
C VAL A 177 -7.51 -8.24 -6.99
N ARG A 178 -6.20 -8.13 -6.80
CA ARG A 178 -5.49 -6.89 -6.50
C ARG A 178 -4.52 -6.59 -7.63
N TYR A 179 -4.82 -5.56 -8.41
CA TYR A 179 -3.99 -5.21 -9.56
C TYR A 179 -2.75 -4.44 -9.12
N PHE A 180 -1.62 -4.77 -9.74
CA PHE A 180 -0.34 -4.10 -9.56
C PHE A 180 0.24 -3.76 -10.94
N VAL A 181 0.58 -2.50 -11.18
CA VAL A 181 1.14 -2.08 -12.47
C VAL A 181 2.64 -2.39 -12.47
N LEU A 182 3.10 -3.10 -13.50
CA LEU A 182 4.52 -3.16 -13.85
C LEU A 182 4.81 -2.03 -14.84
N PRO A 183 5.40 -0.89 -14.39
CA PRO A 183 5.72 0.21 -15.28
C PRO A 183 6.84 -0.18 -16.27
N GLN A 184 6.94 0.57 -17.36
CA GLN A 184 8.05 0.44 -18.29
C GLN A 184 9.35 0.93 -17.65
N ARG A 185 10.46 0.22 -17.93
CA ARG A 185 11.79 0.65 -17.53
C ARG A 185 12.14 1.92 -18.32
N PRO A 186 12.51 3.02 -17.66
CA PRO A 186 12.91 4.22 -18.37
C PRO A 186 14.24 4.01 -19.11
N SER A 187 14.39 4.66 -20.27
CA SER A 187 15.63 4.67 -21.04
C SER A 187 16.80 5.27 -20.26
N GLY A 188 18.03 4.89 -20.59
CA GLY A 188 19.23 5.43 -19.96
C GLY A 188 19.55 4.79 -18.61
N THR A 189 18.84 3.73 -18.24
CA THR A 189 19.05 2.99 -16.99
C THR A 189 19.73 1.65 -17.20
N GLU A 190 20.17 1.32 -18.42
CA GLU A 190 20.65 -0.02 -18.82
C GLU A 190 21.85 -0.50 -17.98
N HIS A 191 22.62 0.44 -17.42
CA HIS A 191 23.81 0.22 -16.62
C HIS A 191 23.53 0.16 -15.10
N MET A 192 22.32 0.52 -14.66
CA MET A 192 21.97 0.57 -13.24
C MET A 192 21.76 -0.83 -12.68
N SER A 193 22.17 -1.01 -11.42
CA SER A 193 21.88 -2.19 -10.61
C SER A 193 20.40 -2.27 -10.21
N GLU A 194 19.97 -3.44 -9.73
CA GLU A 194 18.59 -3.65 -9.24
C GLU A 194 18.22 -2.66 -8.12
N ASP A 195 19.13 -2.42 -7.17
CA ASP A 195 18.88 -1.48 -6.06
C ASP A 195 18.73 -0.04 -6.55
N GLU A 196 19.57 0.38 -7.51
CA GLU A 196 19.47 1.71 -8.12
C GLU A 196 18.18 1.88 -8.93
N LEU A 197 17.74 0.84 -9.64
CA LEU A 197 16.47 0.84 -10.36
C LEU A 197 15.28 0.95 -9.40
N ALA A 198 15.31 0.26 -8.26
CA ALA A 198 14.23 0.28 -7.28
C ALA A 198 14.00 1.69 -6.72
N VAL A 199 15.05 2.52 -6.60
CA VAL A 199 14.93 3.92 -6.15
C VAL A 199 14.12 4.79 -7.12
N LEU A 200 14.09 4.46 -8.42
CA LEU A 200 13.33 5.22 -9.42
C LEU A 200 11.82 4.93 -9.33
N VAL A 201 11.43 3.75 -8.86
CA VAL A 201 10.05 3.28 -8.90
C VAL A 201 9.26 3.85 -7.74
N ASP A 202 8.39 4.82 -8.03
CA ASP A 202 7.50 5.40 -7.04
C ASP A 202 6.15 4.66 -6.95
N ARG A 203 5.40 4.95 -5.88
CA ARG A 203 4.06 4.36 -5.67
C ARG A 203 3.10 4.68 -6.81
N ASN A 204 3.15 5.88 -7.39
CA ASN A 204 2.20 6.29 -8.41
C ASN A 204 2.41 5.51 -9.71
N SER A 205 3.66 5.22 -10.09
CA SER A 205 4.00 4.39 -11.24
C SER A 205 3.47 2.96 -11.13
N MET A 206 3.39 2.42 -9.90
CA MET A 206 2.85 1.09 -9.62
C MET A 206 1.32 1.04 -9.45
N ILE A 207 0.67 2.20 -9.28
CA ILE A 207 -0.79 2.35 -9.42
C ILE A 207 -1.18 2.63 -10.87
N GLY A 208 -0.25 3.21 -11.65
CA GLY A 208 -0.50 3.71 -13.00
C GLY A 208 -0.93 5.17 -13.06
N THR A 209 -0.80 5.92 -11.96
CA THR A 209 -1.01 7.39 -11.93
C THR A 209 0.30 8.17 -12.09
N GLY A 210 1.40 7.48 -12.34
CA GLY A 210 2.73 8.02 -12.57
C GLY A 210 3.42 7.28 -13.71
N VAL A 211 4.49 7.88 -14.24
CA VAL A 211 5.46 7.21 -15.09
C VAL A 211 6.83 7.33 -14.43
N VAL A 212 7.67 6.31 -14.56
CA VAL A 212 9.02 6.37 -13.99
C VAL A 212 9.87 7.29 -14.86
N PRO A 213 10.40 8.41 -14.32
CA PRO A 213 11.16 9.34 -15.13
C PRO A 213 12.51 8.74 -15.54
N ALA A 214 12.98 9.09 -16.74
CA ALA A 214 14.36 8.82 -17.11
C ALA A 214 15.32 9.66 -16.23
N PRO A 215 16.44 9.09 -15.76
CA PRO A 215 17.49 9.88 -15.13
C PRO A 215 17.98 10.98 -16.07
N ALA A 216 18.38 12.11 -15.48
CA ALA A 216 18.98 13.24 -16.19
C ALA A 216 20.41 12.95 -16.67
#